data_AF-A0A838Q9A5-F1
#
_entry.id   AF-A0A838Q9A5-F1
#
_cell.length_a   1.000
_cell.length_b   1.000
_cell.length_c   1.000
_cell.angle_alpha   90.00
_cell.angle_beta   90.00
_cell.angle_gamma   90.00
#
_symmetry.space_group_name_H-M   'P 1'
#
loop_
_entity.id
_entity.type
_entity.pdbx_description
1 polymer ?
#
loop_
_entity_poly.entity_id
_entity_poly.type
_entity_poly.pdbx_seq_one_letter_code
_entity_poly.pdbx_strand_id
1 'polypeptide(L)'
;MNTKRLLLAILAGFVFIFATDFVVHAIWLGPDYKATAALWRPEAEMQGRFALMLLAQLLCSIAFIYIWAKTGWRRRTIRDGCVYGFWMGLFQQITTIVLYVVAPMPMELAAKWFLSGILQAILLGALAALIYKPLPSLADRRN
;
A
#
# COMPACT_ATOMS: atom_id res chain seq x y z
N MET A 1 -14.07 -17.60 -4.28
CA MET A 1 -12.77 -17.04 -3.82
C MET A 1 -12.04 -18.12 -3.05
N ASN A 2 -10.72 -18.23 -3.17
CA ASN A 2 -9.94 -19.23 -2.42
C ASN A 2 -9.47 -18.59 -1.10
N THR A 3 -10.09 -18.96 0.02
CA THR A 3 -9.81 -18.33 1.33
C THR A 3 -8.35 -18.48 1.77
N LYS A 4 -7.74 -19.65 1.55
CA LYS A 4 -6.32 -19.88 1.91
C LYS A 4 -5.39 -18.95 1.14
N ARG A 5 -5.58 -18.83 -0.18
CA ARG A 5 -4.81 -17.91 -1.02
C ARG A 5 -5.08 -16.44 -0.67
N LEU A 6 -6.31 -16.11 -0.29
CA LEU A 6 -6.68 -14.75 0.12
C LEU A 6 -5.94 -14.36 1.39
N LEU A 7 -5.97 -15.21 2.43
CA LEU A 7 -5.27 -14.97 3.68
C LEU A 7 -3.75 -14.87 3.46
N LEU A 8 -3.18 -15.73 2.60
CA LEU A 8 -1.76 -15.64 2.24
C LEU A 8 -1.42 -14.32 1.55
N ALA A 9 -2.25 -13.87 0.61
CA ALA A 9 -2.03 -12.60 -0.08
C ALA A 9 -2.19 -11.40 0.86
N ILE A 10 -3.12 -11.44 1.81
CA ILE A 10 -3.27 -10.41 2.85
C ILE A 10 -2.03 -10.37 3.74
N LEU A 11 -1.54 -11.52 4.22
CA LEU A 11 -0.35 -11.57 5.07
C LEU A 11 0.89 -11.07 4.33
N ALA A 12 1.09 -11.50 3.09
CA ALA A 12 2.20 -11.04 2.25
C ALA A 12 2.11 -9.54 1.94
N GLY A 13 0.90 -9.03 1.67
CA GLY A 13 0.66 -7.60 1.47
C GLY A 13 0.97 -6.78 2.72
N PHE A 14 0.56 -7.25 3.89
CA PHE A 14 0.85 -6.58 5.17
C PHE A 14 2.36 -6.48 5.42
N VAL A 15 3.07 -7.60 5.28
CA VAL A 15 4.54 -7.62 5.43
C VAL A 15 5.21 -6.71 4.39
N PHE A 16 4.72 -6.71 3.15
CA PHE A 16 5.23 -5.85 2.09
C PHE A 16 5.05 -4.37 2.41
N ILE A 17 3.84 -3.95 2.81
CA ILE A 17 3.54 -2.56 3.21
C ILE A 17 4.46 -2.16 4.37
N PHE A 18 4.51 -2.97 5.43
CA PHE A 18 5.33 -2.67 6.60
C PHE A 18 6.82 -2.51 6.24
N ALA A 19 7.38 -3.44 5.46
CA ALA A 19 8.78 -3.41 5.08
C ALA A 19 9.11 -2.21 4.19
N THR A 20 8.24 -1.88 3.23
CA THR A 20 8.44 -0.73 2.35
C THR A 20 8.23 0.59 3.07
N ASP A 21 7.25 0.69 3.97
CA ASP A 21 7.07 1.85 4.85
C ASP A 21 8.30 2.08 5.72
N PHE A 22 8.90 1.02 6.27
CA PHE A 22 10.14 1.15 7.03
C PHE A 22 11.28 1.73 6.17
N VAL A 23 11.47 1.22 4.96
CA VAL A 23 12.51 1.73 4.04
C VAL A 23 12.24 3.18 3.64
N VAL A 24 10.99 3.52 3.28
CA VAL A 24 10.64 4.87 2.85
C VAL A 24 10.69 5.84 4.03
N HIS A 25 10.00 5.53 5.13
CA HIS A 25 9.79 6.49 6.21
C HIS A 25 10.91 6.52 7.24
N ALA A 26 11.46 5.36 7.64
CA ALA A 26 12.51 5.35 8.66
C ALA A 26 13.90 5.63 8.06
N ILE A 27 14.19 5.08 6.87
CA ILE A 27 15.52 5.19 6.25
C ILE A 27 15.60 6.41 5.33
N TRP A 28 14.78 6.45 4.27
CA TRP A 28 14.91 7.51 3.26
C TRP A 28 14.45 8.88 3.74
N LEU A 29 13.27 8.95 4.37
CA LEU A 29 12.67 10.19 4.86
C LEU A 29 13.04 10.54 6.31
N GLY A 30 13.84 9.71 6.98
CA GLY A 30 14.30 9.97 8.34
C GLY A 30 14.89 11.38 8.54
N PRO A 31 15.79 11.85 7.65
CA PRO A 31 16.31 13.23 7.69
C PRO A 31 15.22 14.29 7.50
N ASP A 32 14.29 14.09 6.56
CA ASP A 32 13.17 15.01 6.31
C ASP A 32 12.27 15.14 7.55
N TYR A 33 12.02 14.05 8.28
CA TYR A 33 11.24 14.06 9.51
C TYR A 33 11.93 14.79 10.66
N LYS A 34 13.24 14.68 10.77
CA LYS A 34 14.03 15.46 11.75
C LYS A 34 13.97 16.95 11.43
N ALA A 35 14.12 17.31 10.15
CA ALA A 35 14.02 18.69 9.70
C ALA A 35 12.62 19.29 9.89
N THR A 36 11.59 18.45 9.93
CA THR A 36 10.18 18.84 10.09
C THR A 36 9.58 18.44 11.44
N ALA A 37 10.41 18.24 12.48
CA ALA A 37 9.97 17.71 13.78
C ALA A 37 8.76 18.44 14.39
N ALA A 38 8.64 19.75 14.16
CA ALA A 38 7.53 20.58 14.65
C ALA A 38 6.14 20.20 14.05
N LEU A 39 6.09 19.47 12.93
CA LEU A 39 4.84 19.00 12.33
C LEU A 39 4.27 17.75 13.03
N TRP A 40 5.12 17.02 13.75
CA TRP A 40 4.82 15.66 14.18
C TRP A 40 4.58 15.60 15.69
N ARG A 41 3.88 14.55 16.11
CA ARG A 41 3.80 14.22 17.54
C ARG A 41 5.20 13.89 18.07
N PRO A 42 5.45 14.09 19.39
CA PRO A 42 6.68 13.62 20.00
C PRO A 42 6.93 12.13 19.73
N GLU A 43 8.20 11.73 19.60
CA GLU A 43 8.56 10.36 19.24
C GLU A 43 8.00 9.32 20.24
N ALA A 44 8.14 9.57 21.54
CA ALA A 44 7.61 8.69 22.58
C ALA A 44 6.09 8.47 22.45
N GLU A 45 5.37 9.51 22.04
CA GLU A 45 3.93 9.46 21.79
C GLU A 45 3.58 8.66 20.54
N MET A 46 4.40 8.72 19.49
CA MET A 46 4.23 7.89 18.31
C MET A 46 4.50 6.42 18.61
N GLN A 47 5.58 6.12 19.36
CA GLN A 47 5.94 4.77 19.77
C GLN A 47 4.85 4.13 20.65
N GLY A 48 4.29 4.89 21.60
CA GLY A 48 3.16 4.43 22.42
C GLY A 48 1.89 4.09 21.62
N ARG A 49 1.81 4.50 20.34
CA ARG A 49 0.69 4.25 19.43
C ARG A 49 1.05 3.32 18.27
N PHE A 50 2.23 2.69 18.31
CA PHE A 50 2.72 1.85 17.21
C PHE A 50 1.79 0.68 16.87
N ALA A 51 1.10 0.11 17.86
CA ALA A 51 0.08 -0.93 17.62
C ALA A 51 -1.07 -0.46 16.71
N LEU A 52 -1.46 0.82 16.78
CA LEU A 52 -2.47 1.39 15.88
C LEU A 52 -1.94 1.51 14.44
N MET A 53 -0.63 1.75 14.28
CA MET A 53 0.01 1.77 12.96
C MET A 53 -0.02 0.38 12.32
N LEU A 54 0.35 -0.66 13.08
CA LEU A 54 0.28 -2.05 12.62
C LEU A 54 -1.15 -2.45 12.22
N LEU A 55 -2.14 -2.05 13.04
CA LEU A 55 -3.55 -2.28 12.72
C LEU A 55 -3.95 -1.57 11.42
N ALA A 56 -3.56 -0.31 11.24
CA ALA A 56 -3.87 0.45 10.03
C ALA A 56 -3.27 -0.19 8.77
N GLN A 57 -2.01 -0.62 8.82
CA GLN A 57 -1.36 -1.30 7.71
C GLN A 57 -2.00 -2.67 7.40
N LEU A 58 -2.41 -3.42 8.43
CA LEU A 58 -3.13 -4.67 8.26
C LEU A 58 -4.49 -4.44 7.59
N LEU A 59 -5.25 -3.45 8.05
CA LEU A 59 -6.55 -3.09 7.46
C LEU A 59 -6.39 -2.61 6.01
N CYS A 60 -5.35 -1.83 5.71
CA CYS A 60 -5.04 -1.41 4.35
C CYS A 60 -4.75 -2.63 3.46
N SER A 61 -3.91 -3.56 3.91
CA SER A 61 -3.64 -4.80 3.17
C SER A 61 -4.90 -5.65 2.97
N ILE A 62 -5.75 -5.78 4.00
CA ILE A 62 -7.02 -6.50 3.90
C ILE A 62 -7.89 -5.87 2.81
N ALA A 63 -8.12 -4.55 2.88
CA ALA A 63 -8.98 -3.84 1.94
C ALA A 63 -8.45 -3.93 0.50
N PHE A 64 -7.17 -3.64 0.30
CA PHE A 64 -6.51 -3.67 -1.00
C PHE A 64 -6.58 -5.07 -1.63
N ILE A 65 -6.17 -6.10 -0.91
CA ILE A 65 -6.16 -7.47 -1.44
C ILE A 65 -7.58 -8.00 -1.62
N TYR A 66 -8.54 -7.64 -0.76
CA TYR A 66 -9.92 -8.06 -0.90
C TYR A 66 -10.58 -7.44 -2.14
N ILE A 67 -10.36 -6.16 -2.41
CA ILE A 67 -10.85 -5.48 -3.62
C ILE A 67 -10.23 -6.13 -4.86
N TRP A 68 -8.92 -6.38 -4.89
CA TRP A 68 -8.28 -7.15 -5.96
C TRP A 68 -8.92 -8.54 -6.14
N ALA A 69 -9.15 -9.25 -5.04
CA ALA A 69 -9.71 -10.59 -5.07
C ALA A 69 -11.15 -10.63 -5.58
N LYS A 70 -11.94 -9.58 -5.32
CA LYS A 70 -13.34 -9.44 -5.75
C LYS A 70 -13.50 -8.88 -7.16
N THR A 71 -12.58 -8.04 -7.62
CA THR A 71 -12.67 -7.41 -8.93
C THR A 71 -12.54 -8.46 -10.05
N GLY A 72 -13.43 -8.34 -11.05
CA GLY A 72 -13.60 -9.26 -12.16
C GLY A 72 -12.52 -9.16 -13.24
N TRP A 73 -11.27 -8.88 -12.87
CA TRP A 73 -10.15 -8.82 -13.81
C TRP A 73 -10.07 -10.12 -14.59
N ARG A 74 -10.30 -10.04 -15.90
CA ARG A 74 -10.53 -11.19 -16.78
C ARG A 74 -9.29 -12.09 -16.93
N ARG A 75 -8.09 -11.50 -16.85
CA ARG A 75 -6.81 -12.20 -17.04
C ARG A 75 -5.91 -12.21 -15.80
N ARG A 76 -6.12 -11.29 -14.84
CA ARG A 76 -5.36 -11.19 -13.56
C ARG A 76 -3.85 -11.26 -13.76
N THR A 77 -3.37 -10.55 -14.77
CA THR A 77 -1.95 -10.46 -15.09
C THR A 77 -1.23 -9.51 -14.13
N ILE A 78 0.10 -9.55 -14.12
CA ILE A 78 0.91 -8.57 -13.38
C ILE A 78 0.57 -7.14 -13.84
N ARG A 79 0.35 -6.94 -15.15
CA ARG A 79 -0.07 -5.64 -15.71
C ARG A 79 -1.39 -5.17 -15.09
N ASP A 80 -2.38 -6.05 -14.99
CA ASP A 80 -3.67 -5.73 -14.36
C ASP A 80 -3.46 -5.35 -12.88
N GLY A 81 -2.58 -6.08 -12.18
CA GLY A 81 -2.15 -5.77 -10.82
C GLY A 81 -1.52 -4.39 -10.69
N CYS A 82 -0.59 -4.03 -11.58
CA CYS A 82 0.04 -2.72 -11.60
C CYS A 82 -0.96 -1.60 -11.88
N VAL A 83 -1.89 -1.78 -12.83
CA VAL A 83 -2.93 -0.79 -13.14
C VAL A 83 -3.88 -0.61 -11.95
N TYR A 84 -4.29 -1.72 -11.33
CA TYR A 84 -5.07 -1.68 -10.10
C TYR A 84 -4.34 -0.92 -8.99
N GLY A 85 -3.07 -1.26 -8.76
CA GLY A 85 -2.22 -0.62 -7.77
C GLY A 85 -2.01 0.87 -8.00
N PHE A 86 -1.83 1.30 -9.26
CA PHE A 86 -1.75 2.71 -9.62
C PHE A 86 -3.00 3.49 -9.20
N TRP A 87 -4.20 2.98 -9.51
CA TRP A 87 -5.45 3.65 -9.15
C TRP A 87 -5.70 3.68 -7.65
N MET A 88 -5.39 2.58 -6.95
CA MET A 88 -5.48 2.54 -5.49
C MET A 88 -4.46 3.47 -4.83
N GLY A 89 -3.25 3.55 -5.38
CA GLY A 89 -2.21 4.48 -4.93
C GLY A 89 -2.64 5.93 -5.11
N LEU A 90 -3.19 6.28 -6.29
CA LEU A 90 -3.77 7.61 -6.49
C LEU A 90 -4.89 7.90 -5.49
N PHE A 91 -5.82 6.97 -5.32
CA PHE A 91 -6.93 7.11 -4.36
C PHE A 91 -6.43 7.40 -2.93
N GLN A 92 -5.39 6.69 -2.48
CA GLN A 92 -4.78 6.90 -1.17
C GLN A 92 -4.01 8.23 -1.08
N GLN A 93 -3.19 8.54 -2.10
CA GLN A 93 -2.27 9.68 -2.05
C GLN A 93 -2.94 11.03 -2.35
N ILE A 94 -4.20 11.06 -2.77
CA ILE A 94 -5.01 12.30 -2.77
C ILE A 94 -5.00 12.96 -1.39
N THR A 95 -5.06 12.17 -0.31
CA THR A 95 -4.98 12.71 1.06
C THR A 95 -3.64 13.38 1.37
N THR A 96 -2.54 12.99 0.70
CA THR A 96 -1.25 13.69 0.83
C THR A 96 -1.31 15.12 0.30
N ILE A 97 -2.03 15.33 -0.82
CA ILE A 97 -2.23 16.68 -1.37
C ILE A 97 -3.06 17.52 -0.40
N VAL A 98 -4.13 16.93 0.16
CA VAL A 98 -4.94 17.60 1.20
C VAL A 98 -4.08 17.98 2.40
N LEU A 99 -3.23 17.06 2.88
CA LEU A 99 -2.35 17.31 4.02
C LEU A 99 -1.36 18.44 3.75
N TYR A 100 -0.79 18.50 2.54
CA TYR A 100 0.07 19.61 2.12
C TYR A 100 -0.66 20.97 2.13
N VAL A 101 -1.95 20.99 1.82
CA VAL A 101 -2.76 22.22 1.83
C VAL A 101 -3.09 22.68 3.25
N VAL A 102 -3.43 21.75 4.16
CA VAL A 102 -3.95 22.10 5.49
C VAL A 102 -2.89 22.13 6.59
N ALA A 103 -1.73 21.54 6.37
CA ALA A 103 -0.59 21.55 7.29
C ALA A 103 0.62 22.23 6.63
N PRO A 104 1.52 22.87 7.40
CA PRO A 104 2.71 23.52 6.85
C PRO A 104 3.80 22.51 6.45
N MET A 105 3.43 21.51 5.67
CA MET A 105 4.32 20.47 5.16
C MET A 105 5.15 21.01 3.97
N PRO A 106 6.48 20.84 3.97
CA PRO A 106 7.30 21.19 2.81
C PRO A 106 6.86 20.42 1.56
N MET A 107 6.85 21.11 0.41
CA MET A 107 6.46 20.51 -0.87
C MET A 107 7.31 19.27 -1.23
N GLU A 108 8.59 19.29 -0.89
CA GLU A 108 9.49 18.15 -1.13
C GLU A 108 9.03 16.89 -0.38
N LEU A 109 8.66 17.01 0.90
CA LEU A 109 8.19 15.89 1.70
C LEU A 109 6.86 15.35 1.16
N ALA A 110 5.93 16.25 0.81
CA ALA A 110 4.65 15.88 0.21
C ALA A 110 4.84 15.13 -1.12
N ALA A 111 5.76 15.61 -1.98
CA ALA A 111 6.08 14.96 -3.26
C ALA A 111 6.70 13.57 -3.06
N LYS A 112 7.65 13.42 -2.12
CA LYS A 112 8.24 12.12 -1.79
C LYS A 112 7.18 11.14 -1.29
N TRP A 113 6.29 11.56 -0.40
CA TRP A 113 5.15 10.74 0.06
C TRP A 113 4.26 10.34 -1.10
N PHE A 114 3.81 11.31 -1.91
CA PHE A 114 2.89 11.08 -3.02
C PHE A 114 3.45 10.05 -4.02
N LEU A 115 4.68 10.26 -4.49
CA LEU A 115 5.31 9.39 -5.49
C LEU A 115 5.65 8.00 -4.94
N SER A 116 6.19 7.94 -3.72
CA SER A 116 6.54 6.65 -3.10
C SER A 116 5.30 5.81 -2.76
N GLY A 117 4.23 6.43 -2.28
CA GLY A 117 2.96 5.74 -2.01
C GLY A 117 2.32 5.17 -3.28
N ILE A 118 2.36 5.91 -4.41
CA ILE A 118 1.89 5.37 -5.70
C ILE A 118 2.74 4.18 -6.13
N LEU A 119 4.07 4.30 -6.05
CA LEU A 119 4.98 3.21 -6.41
C LEU A 119 4.77 1.97 -5.54
N GLN A 120 4.65 2.15 -4.21
CA GLN A 120 4.35 1.08 -3.27
C GLN A 120 3.04 0.38 -3.63
N ALA A 121 1.98 1.12 -3.94
CA ALA A 121 0.68 0.57 -4.32
C ALA A 121 0.75 -0.21 -5.65
N ILE A 122 1.50 0.27 -6.64
CA ILE A 122 1.76 -0.47 -7.91
C ILE A 122 2.42 -1.82 -7.63
N LEU A 123 3.48 -1.82 -6.81
CA LEU A 123 4.20 -3.04 -6.44
C LEU A 123 3.34 -3.99 -5.61
N LEU A 124 2.52 -3.47 -4.71
CA LEU A 124 1.54 -4.26 -3.96
C LEU A 124 0.49 -4.87 -4.88
N GLY A 125 0.05 -4.15 -5.91
CA GLY A 125 -0.84 -4.66 -6.95
C GLY A 125 -0.23 -5.80 -7.76
N ALA A 126 1.05 -5.68 -8.14
CA ALA A 126 1.81 -6.76 -8.77
C ALA A 126 1.91 -8.00 -7.86
N LEU A 127 2.22 -7.79 -6.57
CA LEU A 127 2.25 -8.84 -5.55
C LEU A 127 0.91 -9.55 -5.43
N ALA A 128 -0.20 -8.79 -5.39
CA ALA A 128 -1.55 -9.34 -5.33
C ALA A 128 -1.86 -10.23 -6.54
N ALA A 129 -1.45 -9.81 -7.74
CA ALA A 129 -1.61 -10.60 -8.97
C ALA A 129 -0.78 -11.89 -8.98
N LEU A 130 0.42 -11.87 -8.38
CA LEU A 130 1.30 -13.03 -8.29
C LEU A 130 0.77 -14.10 -7.32
N ILE A 131 0.29 -13.67 -6.14
CA ILE A 131 -0.13 -14.59 -5.07
C ILE A 131 -1.57 -15.06 -5.28
N TYR A 132 -2.47 -14.13 -5.61
CA TYR A 132 -3.90 -14.40 -5.78
C TYR A 132 -4.30 -14.55 -7.26
N LYS A 133 -3.74 -15.57 -7.91
CA LYS A 133 -4.08 -15.97 -9.29
C LYS A 133 -5.49 -16.60 -9.38
N PRO A 134 -6.21 -16.41 -10.51
CA PRO A 134 -7.46 -17.13 -10.75
C PRO A 134 -7.16 -18.63 -10.85
N LEU A 135 -8.09 -19.46 -10.36
CA LEU A 135 -8.11 -20.87 -10.76
C LEU A 135 -8.30 -20.91 -12.29
N PRO A 136 -7.62 -21.81 -13.04
CA PRO A 136 -7.84 -21.96 -14.47
C PRO A 136 -9.34 -22.08 -14.73
N SER A 137 -9.87 -21.23 -15.60
CA SER A 137 -11.28 -21.35 -15.97
C SER A 137 -11.47 -22.72 -16.66
N LEU A 138 -12.65 -23.34 -16.54
CA LEU A 138 -12.92 -24.59 -17.24
C LEU A 138 -12.81 -24.45 -18.78
N ALA A 139 -12.85 -23.20 -19.30
CA ALA A 139 -12.61 -22.89 -20.70
C ALA A 139 -11.12 -22.98 -21.09
N ASP A 140 -10.19 -22.67 -20.17
CA ASP A 140 -8.74 -22.81 -20.40
C ASP A 140 -8.26 -24.27 -20.40
N ARG A 141 -9.12 -25.22 -20.00
CA ARG A 141 -8.82 -26.67 -20.01
C ARG A 141 -9.32 -27.40 -21.25
N ARG A 142 -9.99 -26.69 -22.18
CA ARG A 142 -10.60 -27.28 -23.40
C ARG A 142 -9.83 -26.93 -24.69
N ASN A 143 -8.74 -26.19 -24.57
CA ASN A 143 -7.76 -25.95 -25.63
C ASN A 143 -6.43 -26.57 -25.20
#